data_AF-A0A662DSQ1-F1
#
_entry.id   AF-A0A662DSQ1-F1
#
_cell.length_a   1.000
_cell.length_b   1.000
_cell.length_c   1.000
_cell.angle_alpha   90.00
_cell.angle_beta   90.00
_cell.angle_gamma   90.00
#
_symmetry.space_group_name_H-M   'P 1'
#
loop_
_entity.id
_entity.type
_entity.pdbx_description
1 polymer ?
#
loop_
_entity_poly.entity_id
_entity_poly.type
_entity_poly.pdbx_seq_one_letter_code
_entity_poly.pdbx_strand_id
1 'polypeptide(L)'
;MIETVFVPDSNDTPQSRSKKTEDASVGEVIDFVKAYAQQETLGPLKGAGRWLGYGAGAALALGLGLLFLLIGLLRVLQTEWDRSATGSLSWLAYLITFIVTVLLLVLTIMRIKKSTLNNEPK
;
A
#
# COMPACT_ATOMS: atom_id res chain seq x y z
N MET A 1 -64.09 -29.32 43.65
CA MET A 1 -64.52 -29.81 42.33
C MET A 1 -63.49 -29.29 41.33
N ILE A 2 -62.57 -30.14 40.86
CA ILE A 2 -61.52 -29.75 39.91
C ILE A 2 -61.92 -30.33 38.56
N GLU A 3 -62.11 -29.48 37.56
CA GLU A 3 -62.32 -29.89 36.17
C GLU A 3 -61.01 -30.41 35.59
N THR A 4 -60.97 -31.69 35.25
CA THR A 4 -59.90 -32.27 34.43
C THR A 4 -60.23 -31.98 32.97
N VAL A 5 -59.58 -30.96 32.40
CA VAL A 5 -59.63 -30.69 30.96
C VAL A 5 -58.89 -31.82 30.25
N PHE A 6 -59.62 -32.61 29.46
CA PHE A 6 -59.09 -33.64 28.58
C PHE A 6 -58.46 -32.97 27.34
N VAL A 7 -57.14 -33.11 27.20
CA VAL A 7 -56.41 -32.68 26.00
C VAL A 7 -56.29 -33.90 25.06
N PRO A 8 -56.92 -33.91 23.88
CA PRO A 8 -56.71 -34.99 22.92
C PRO A 8 -55.30 -34.89 22.32
N ASP A 9 -54.54 -35.97 22.47
CA ASP A 9 -53.24 -36.17 21.83
C ASP A 9 -53.46 -36.38 20.33
N SER A 10 -53.17 -35.35 19.52
CA SER A 10 -53.19 -35.43 18.07
C SER A 10 -51.76 -35.59 17.55
N ASN A 11 -51.19 -36.78 17.76
CA ASN A 11 -50.15 -37.28 16.86
C ASN A 11 -50.85 -37.80 15.60
N ASP A 12 -50.56 -37.20 14.45
CA ASP A 12 -50.28 -37.90 13.18
C ASP A 12 -50.30 -36.92 12.00
N THR A 13 -49.13 -36.44 11.59
CA THR A 13 -48.87 -36.17 10.17
C THR A 13 -47.52 -36.77 9.80
N PRO A 14 -47.49 -37.77 8.89
CA PRO A 14 -46.24 -38.34 8.41
C PRO A 14 -45.49 -37.29 7.60
N GLN A 15 -44.21 -37.19 7.95
CA GLN A 15 -43.13 -36.49 7.28
C GLN A 15 -43.40 -36.11 5.81
N SER A 16 -43.42 -34.81 5.55
CA SER A 16 -42.79 -34.26 4.35
C SER A 16 -41.96 -33.04 4.75
N ARG A 17 -40.97 -33.29 5.62
CA ARG A 17 -39.77 -32.47 5.69
C ARG A 17 -39.00 -32.80 4.40
N SER A 18 -39.51 -32.28 3.28
CA SER A 18 -38.87 -32.40 1.98
C SER A 18 -37.44 -31.91 2.14
N LYS A 19 -36.52 -32.86 1.98
CA LYS A 19 -35.08 -32.66 1.95
C LYS A 19 -34.75 -31.46 1.07
N LYS A 20 -34.48 -30.33 1.70
CA LYS A 20 -33.63 -29.28 1.14
C LYS A 20 -32.67 -28.80 2.22
N THR A 21 -31.99 -29.78 2.84
CA THR A 21 -31.03 -29.56 3.93
C THR A 21 -29.60 -29.90 3.52
N GLU A 22 -29.37 -30.38 2.28
CA GLU A 22 -28.02 -30.83 1.87
C GLU A 22 -27.26 -29.80 1.01
N ASP A 23 -27.88 -28.70 0.58
CA ASP A 23 -27.21 -27.63 -0.18
C ASP A 23 -26.84 -26.39 0.68
N ALA A 24 -27.23 -26.36 1.96
CA ALA A 24 -26.87 -25.28 2.90
C ALA A 24 -25.45 -25.43 3.48
N SER A 25 -24.66 -26.43 3.08
CA SER A 25 -23.47 -26.79 3.86
C SER A 25 -22.13 -26.44 3.22
N VAL A 26 -22.05 -26.27 1.90
CA VAL A 26 -20.75 -26.11 1.21
C VAL A 26 -20.64 -24.76 0.52
N GLY A 27 -21.67 -24.33 -0.20
CA GLY A 27 -21.70 -22.99 -0.81
C GLY A 27 -21.60 -21.89 0.24
N GLU A 28 -22.32 -22.03 1.35
CA GLU A 28 -22.32 -21.06 2.45
C GLU A 28 -20.94 -20.96 3.13
N VAL A 29 -20.24 -22.08 3.31
CA VAL A 29 -18.87 -22.11 3.86
C VAL A 29 -17.87 -21.47 2.89
N ILE A 30 -17.98 -21.74 1.59
CA ILE A 30 -17.15 -21.10 0.56
C ILE A 30 -17.36 -19.59 0.56
N ASP A 31 -18.61 -19.15 0.66
CA ASP A 31 -18.96 -17.72 0.72
C ASP A 31 -18.40 -17.06 1.98
N PHE A 32 -18.44 -17.73 3.15
CA PHE A 32 -17.82 -17.23 4.37
C PHE A 32 -16.30 -17.14 4.27
N VAL A 33 -15.62 -18.15 3.70
CA VAL A 33 -14.16 -18.12 3.52
C VAL A 33 -13.77 -17.00 2.53
N LYS A 34 -14.53 -16.83 1.45
CA LYS A 34 -14.31 -15.76 0.48
C LYS A 34 -14.54 -14.38 1.10
N ALA A 35 -15.60 -14.22 1.90
CA ALA A 35 -15.89 -12.99 2.61
C ALA A 35 -14.79 -12.65 3.63
N TYR A 36 -14.31 -13.64 4.39
CA TYR A 36 -13.20 -13.48 5.33
C TYR A 36 -11.90 -13.11 4.62
N ALA A 37 -11.54 -13.82 3.55
CA ALA A 37 -10.36 -13.51 2.74
C ALA A 37 -10.44 -12.09 2.16
N GLN A 38 -11.62 -11.63 1.74
CA GLN A 38 -11.83 -10.24 1.32
C GLN A 38 -11.72 -9.25 2.48
N GLN A 39 -12.22 -9.59 3.67
CA GLN A 39 -12.13 -8.73 4.85
C GLN A 39 -10.67 -8.53 5.30
N GLU A 40 -9.92 -9.63 5.34
CA GLU A 40 -8.53 -9.65 5.78
C GLU A 40 -7.57 -9.02 4.76
N THR A 41 -7.95 -8.99 3.48
CA THR A 41 -7.10 -8.39 2.41
C THR A 41 -7.47 -6.94 2.09
N LEU A 42 -8.75 -6.56 2.09
CA LEU A 42 -9.18 -5.23 1.67
C LEU A 42 -8.94 -4.16 2.74
N GLY A 43 -9.00 -4.53 4.03
CA GLY A 43 -8.67 -3.63 5.14
C GLY A 43 -7.24 -3.08 5.03
N PRO A 44 -6.22 -3.94 4.97
CA PRO A 44 -4.82 -3.52 4.81
C PRO A 44 -4.54 -2.84 3.46
N LEU A 45 -5.14 -3.33 2.38
CA LEU A 45 -4.85 -2.84 1.02
C LEU A 45 -5.32 -1.40 0.79
N LYS A 46 -6.48 -1.03 1.37
CA LYS A 46 -7.00 0.34 1.27
C LYS A 46 -6.12 1.35 2.00
N GLY A 47 -5.55 0.96 3.15
CA GLY A 47 -4.57 1.77 3.87
C GLY A 47 -3.24 1.88 3.12
N ALA A 48 -2.74 0.76 2.60
CA ALA A 48 -1.50 0.69 1.82
C ALA A 48 -1.56 1.56 0.56
N GLY A 49 -2.69 1.57 -0.16
CA GLY A 49 -2.85 2.37 -1.37
C GLY A 49 -2.71 3.88 -1.13
N ARG A 50 -3.26 4.40 -0.03
CA ARG A 50 -3.13 5.83 0.32
C ARG A 50 -1.71 6.17 0.73
N TRP A 51 -1.06 5.33 1.54
CA TRP A 51 0.33 5.50 1.95
C TRP A 51 1.28 5.47 0.74
N LEU A 52 1.08 4.51 -0.16
CA LEU A 52 1.87 4.39 -1.40
C LEU A 52 1.64 5.59 -2.32
N GLY A 53 0.40 6.08 -2.43
CA GLY A 53 0.08 7.27 -3.21
C GLY A 53 0.81 8.52 -2.72
N TYR A 54 0.81 8.78 -1.40
CA TYR A 54 1.59 9.88 -0.84
C TYR A 54 3.10 9.66 -0.97
N GLY A 55 3.58 8.42 -0.82
CA GLY A 55 4.98 8.07 -1.04
C GLY A 55 5.43 8.34 -2.49
N ALA A 56 4.62 7.94 -3.47
CA ALA A 56 4.89 8.16 -4.88
C ALA A 56 4.87 9.67 -5.22
N GLY A 57 3.87 10.41 -4.75
CA GLY A 57 3.79 11.85 -4.95
C GLY A 57 4.99 12.59 -4.34
N ALA A 58 5.38 12.23 -3.11
CA ALA A 58 6.56 12.80 -2.46
C ALA A 58 7.85 12.45 -3.21
N ALA A 59 8.00 11.20 -3.68
CA ALA A 59 9.17 10.77 -4.45
C ALA A 59 9.30 11.53 -5.79
N LEU A 60 8.18 11.73 -6.50
CA LEU A 60 8.16 12.51 -7.74
C LEU A 60 8.54 13.98 -7.48
N ALA A 61 7.93 14.61 -6.48
CA ALA A 61 8.23 16.00 -6.14
C ALA A 61 9.71 16.18 -5.72
N LEU A 62 10.25 15.27 -4.90
CA LEU A 62 11.65 15.27 -4.51
C LEU A 62 12.58 15.06 -5.70
N GLY A 63 12.29 14.08 -6.55
CA GLY A 63 13.09 13.79 -7.74
C GLY A 63 13.17 14.98 -8.70
N LEU A 64 12.03 15.63 -8.96
CA LEU A 64 11.99 16.83 -9.78
C LEU A 64 12.74 18.01 -9.15
N GLY A 65 12.56 18.23 -7.84
CA GLY A 65 13.29 19.28 -7.13
C GLY A 65 14.81 19.08 -7.19
N LEU A 66 15.26 17.84 -7.00
CA LEU A 66 16.68 17.49 -7.07
C LEU A 66 17.24 17.66 -8.49
N LEU A 67 16.46 17.28 -9.51
CA LEU A 67 16.82 17.47 -10.91
C LEU A 67 17.02 18.96 -11.22
N PHE A 68 16.07 19.82 -10.83
CA PHE A 68 16.20 21.25 -11.06
C PHE A 68 17.37 21.87 -10.29
N LEU A 69 17.64 21.42 -9.05
CA LEU A 69 18.82 21.85 -8.31
C LEU A 69 20.12 21.48 -9.02
N LEU A 70 20.22 20.26 -9.55
CA LEU A 70 21.41 19.79 -10.28
C LEU A 70 21.64 20.57 -11.57
N ILE A 71 20.57 20.80 -12.34
CA ILE A 71 20.63 21.63 -13.56
C ILE A 71 21.01 23.07 -13.19
N GLY A 72 20.41 23.63 -12.13
CA GLY A 72 20.71 24.98 -11.64
C GLY A 72 22.17 25.12 -11.19
N LEU A 73 22.70 24.15 -10.45
CA LEU A 73 24.10 24.11 -10.04
C LEU A 73 25.02 24.06 -11.27
N LEU A 74 24.75 23.16 -12.20
CA LEU A 74 25.53 23.07 -13.44
C LEU A 74 25.51 24.40 -14.19
N ARG A 75 24.34 25.05 -14.23
CA ARG A 75 24.18 26.35 -14.89
C ARG A 75 25.02 27.42 -14.22
N VAL A 76 24.96 27.56 -12.90
CA VAL A 76 25.77 28.54 -12.15
C VAL A 76 27.26 28.30 -12.37
N LEU A 77 27.72 27.05 -12.32
CA LEU A 77 29.12 26.70 -12.59
C LEU A 77 29.55 27.09 -14.01
N GLN A 78 28.64 27.01 -14.99
CA GLN A 78 28.95 27.38 -16.37
C GLN A 78 28.76 28.88 -16.65
N THR A 79 27.94 29.61 -15.90
CA THR A 79 27.69 31.04 -16.15
C THR A 79 28.61 31.96 -15.37
N GLU A 80 28.94 31.61 -14.12
CA GLU A 80 29.77 32.45 -13.26
C GLU A 80 31.26 32.11 -13.38
N TRP A 81 31.59 30.89 -13.85
CA TRP A 81 32.97 30.44 -13.97
C TRP A 81 33.35 30.17 -15.43
N ASP A 82 33.76 31.22 -16.14
CA ASP A 82 34.09 31.18 -17.57
C ASP A 82 35.08 30.07 -17.97
N ARG A 83 36.07 29.77 -17.12
CA ARG A 83 37.02 28.66 -17.35
C ARG A 83 36.38 27.27 -17.33
N SER A 84 35.28 27.13 -16.60
CA SER A 84 34.49 25.90 -16.56
C SER A 84 33.47 25.81 -17.70
N ALA A 85 33.28 26.89 -18.46
CA ALA A 85 32.39 26.95 -19.62
C ALA A 85 33.15 26.75 -20.94
N THR A 86 34.39 27.25 -21.03
CA THR A 86 35.17 27.25 -22.28
C THR A 86 36.62 26.83 -22.05
N GLY A 87 37.21 26.10 -23.01
CA GLY A 87 38.61 25.67 -22.97
C GLY A 87 38.82 24.25 -22.39
N SER A 88 40.04 23.96 -21.94
CA SER A 88 40.45 22.62 -21.47
C SER A 88 39.90 22.21 -20.11
N LEU A 89 39.27 23.14 -19.37
CA LEU A 89 38.71 22.91 -18.03
C LEU A 89 37.18 22.78 -18.02
N SER A 90 36.53 22.75 -19.18
CA SER A 90 35.07 22.65 -19.30
C SER A 90 34.47 21.39 -18.66
N TRP A 91 35.25 20.31 -18.60
CA TRP A 91 34.88 19.06 -17.95
C TRP A 91 34.67 19.20 -16.42
N LEU A 92 35.24 20.24 -15.80
CA LEU A 92 35.21 20.42 -14.35
C LEU A 92 33.80 20.71 -13.82
N ALA A 93 32.99 21.50 -14.55
CA ALA A 93 31.58 21.74 -14.21
C ALA A 93 30.83 20.42 -14.08
N TYR A 94 30.99 19.53 -15.06
CA TYR A 94 30.33 18.22 -15.07
C TYR A 94 30.87 17.31 -13.97
N LEU A 95 32.18 17.33 -13.69
CA LEU A 95 32.76 16.56 -12.58
C LEU A 95 32.17 17.00 -11.23
N ILE A 96 32.09 18.31 -10.97
CA ILE A 96 31.55 18.84 -9.72
C ILE A 96 30.07 18.46 -9.59
N THR A 97 29.26 18.69 -10.63
CA THR A 97 27.84 18.29 -10.63
C THR A 97 27.68 16.79 -10.42
N PHE A 98 28.55 15.96 -11.00
CA PHE A 98 28.54 14.51 -10.81
C PHE A 98 28.84 14.13 -9.36
N ILE A 99 29.88 14.71 -8.74
CA ILE A 99 30.20 14.47 -7.32
C ILE A 99 29.01 14.84 -6.44
N VAL A 100 28.37 15.99 -6.67
CA VAL A 100 27.18 16.41 -5.93
C VAL A 100 26.03 15.42 -6.13
N THR A 101 25.83 14.91 -7.34
CA THR A 101 24.83 13.86 -7.63
C THR A 101 25.09 12.60 -6.80
N VAL A 102 26.33 12.13 -6.78
CA VAL A 102 26.72 10.94 -6.00
C VAL A 102 26.51 11.17 -4.50
N LEU A 103 26.88 12.34 -3.98
CA LEU A 103 26.63 12.69 -2.58
C LEU A 103 25.14 12.66 -2.24
N LEU A 104 24.29 13.27 -3.07
CA LEU A 104 22.84 13.26 -2.87
C LEU A 104 22.25 11.85 -2.97
N LEU A 105 22.77 11.02 -3.86
CA LEU A 105 22.37 9.62 -3.98
C LEU A 105 22.71 8.85 -2.69
N VAL A 106 23.95 8.98 -2.20
CA VAL A 106 24.39 8.35 -0.95
C VAL A 106 23.53 8.83 0.23
N LEU A 107 23.29 10.13 0.35
CA LEU A 107 22.43 10.69 1.40
C LEU A 107 21.00 10.15 1.32
N THR A 108 20.47 9.99 0.10
CA THR A 108 19.13 9.43 -0.12
C THR A 108 19.08 7.98 0.34
N ILE A 109 20.08 7.17 -0.03
CA ILE A 109 20.19 5.76 0.40
C ILE A 109 20.31 5.68 1.93
N MET A 110 21.14 6.53 2.54
CA MET A 110 21.30 6.58 3.99
C MET A 110 20.01 6.96 4.74
N ARG A 111 19.12 7.72 4.09
CA ARG A 111 17.87 8.18 4.72
C ARG A 111 16.74 7.15 4.67
N ILE A 112 16.81 6.15 3.79
CA ILE A 112 15.80 5.09 3.69
C ILE A 112 15.83 4.24 4.97
N LYS A 113 14.89 4.51 5.89
CA LYS A 113 14.65 3.66 7.06
C LYS A 113 13.70 2.52 6.68
N LYS A 114 13.96 1.31 7.18
CA LYS A 114 13.03 0.17 7.00
C LYS A 114 11.73 0.50 7.75
N SER A 115 10.66 0.77 7.01
CA SER A 115 9.32 0.92 7.58
C SER A 115 8.55 -0.35 7.29
N THR A 116 8.22 -1.12 8.32
CA THR A 116 7.31 -2.26 8.21
C THR A 116 5.88 -1.73 8.20
N LEU A 117 5.03 -2.34 7.37
CA LEU A 117 3.61 -1.95 7.25
C LEU A 117 2.81 -2.27 8.53
N ASN A 118 3.35 -3.15 9.39
CA ASN A 118 2.74 -3.60 10.62
C ASN A 118 3.47 -2.98 11.83
N ASN A 119 2.82 -2.05 12.53
CA ASN A 119 3.22 -1.60 13.86
C ASN A 119 2.43 -2.45 14.86
N GLU A 120 2.86 -3.69 15.09
CA GLU A 120 2.33 -4.43 16.23
C GLU A 120 2.91 -3.81 17.51
N PRO A 121 2.07 -3.42 18.49
CA PRO A 121 2.58 -3.12 19.82
C PRO A 121 3.22 -4.42 20.36
N LYS A 122 4.53 -4.36 20.64
CA LYS A 122 5.21 -5.39 21.44
C LYS A 122 4.66 -5.42 22.85
#